data_AF-A0A944GII3-F1
#
_entry.id   AF-A0A944GII3-F1
#
_cell.length_a   1.000
_cell.length_b   1.000
_cell.length_c   1.000
_cell.angle_alpha   90.00
_cell.angle_beta   90.00
_cell.angle_gamma   90.00
#
_symmetry.space_group_name_H-M   'P 1'
#
loop_
_entity.id
_entity.type
_entity.pdbx_description
1 polymer ?
#
loop_
_entity_poly.entity_id
_entity_poly.type
_entity_poly.pdbx_seq_one_letter_code
_entity_poly.pdbx_strand_id
1 'polypeptide(L)'
;MKKILLMLVALIATSFSAMAEDIYIVAGSEELCGTAWDCTDLNNKMTDNGDGTYSKTFTNVAAMNGYQFKVTKNGTEWYGDEAGNNITFNVTTACDVTITFNATTFKSTVTGSGVQAYVFNVEKVIAVGNGVGAWLNGVDWDPNADANKMTQVADKVYEISFDNVPVGEDYMVKFATNGTWTDNFGGFFEASGKESDAIYNSGNITFNLEKAGTV
;
A
#
# COMPACT_ATOMS: atom_id res chain seq x y z
N MET A 1 -56.68 -65.01 7.89
CA MET A 1 -56.25 -63.85 7.08
C MET A 1 -54.81 -63.50 7.47
N LYS A 2 -53.81 -63.80 6.63
CA LYS A 2 -52.40 -63.43 6.91
C LYS A 2 -52.22 -61.95 6.56
N LYS A 3 -51.90 -61.11 7.54
CA LYS A 3 -51.56 -59.70 7.32
C LYS A 3 -50.09 -59.61 6.90
N ILE A 4 -49.84 -59.07 5.70
CA ILE A 4 -48.49 -58.75 5.21
C ILE A 4 -48.12 -57.40 5.80
N LEU A 5 -47.02 -57.34 6.55
CA LEU A 5 -46.46 -56.10 7.08
C LEU A 5 -45.37 -55.64 6.11
N LEU A 6 -45.61 -54.54 5.39
CA LEU A 6 -44.60 -53.85 4.60
C LEU A 6 -43.78 -52.95 5.54
N MET A 7 -42.51 -53.26 5.74
CA MET A 7 -41.54 -52.31 6.31
C MET A 7 -40.99 -51.45 5.18
N LEU A 8 -41.40 -50.17 5.14
CA LEU A 8 -40.77 -49.16 4.30
C LEU A 8 -39.53 -48.64 5.05
N VAL A 9 -38.34 -48.96 4.56
CA VAL A 9 -37.09 -48.31 5.01
C VAL A 9 -36.89 -47.08 4.15
N ALA A 10 -37.17 -45.89 4.71
CA ALA A 10 -36.85 -44.63 4.06
C ALA A 10 -35.36 -44.33 4.27
N LEU A 11 -34.57 -44.47 3.20
CA LEU A 11 -33.17 -44.05 3.16
C LEU A 11 -33.14 -42.53 3.01
N ILE A 12 -32.88 -41.81 4.10
CA ILE A 12 -32.66 -40.35 4.05
C ILE A 12 -31.22 -40.15 3.56
N ALA A 13 -31.04 -40.04 2.25
CA ALA A 13 -29.78 -39.61 1.69
C ALA A 13 -29.63 -38.10 1.94
N THR A 14 -28.92 -37.74 3.02
CA THR A 14 -28.44 -36.36 3.20
C THR A 14 -27.38 -36.10 2.15
N SER A 15 -27.75 -35.41 1.08
CA SER A 15 -26.79 -34.85 0.13
C SER A 15 -26.01 -33.75 0.84
N PHE A 16 -24.77 -34.01 1.23
CA PHE A 16 -23.83 -32.96 1.58
C PHE A 16 -23.51 -32.21 0.29
N SER A 17 -24.04 -30.99 0.14
CA SER A 17 -23.47 -30.06 -0.83
C SER A 17 -22.08 -29.73 -0.32
N ALA A 18 -21.03 -30.16 -1.02
CA ALA A 18 -19.70 -29.67 -0.75
C ALA A 18 -19.72 -28.15 -0.99
N MET A 19 -19.61 -27.37 0.09
CA MET A 19 -19.30 -25.95 -0.04
C MET A 19 -17.94 -25.88 -0.71
N ALA A 20 -17.80 -25.05 -1.75
CA ALA A 20 -16.50 -24.81 -2.34
C ALA A 20 -15.57 -24.29 -1.23
N GLU A 21 -14.41 -24.92 -1.09
CA GLU A 21 -13.38 -24.47 -0.17
C GLU A 21 -12.89 -23.09 -0.61
N ASP A 22 -12.72 -22.18 0.35
CA ASP A 22 -12.23 -20.85 0.07
C ASP A 22 -10.79 -20.90 -0.44
N ILE A 23 -10.53 -20.21 -1.55
CA ILE A 23 -9.20 -20.11 -2.15
C ILE A 23 -8.60 -18.78 -1.73
N TYR A 24 -7.47 -18.83 -1.02
CA TYR A 24 -6.69 -17.65 -0.68
C TYR A 24 -5.47 -17.53 -1.59
N ILE A 25 -5.23 -16.34 -2.15
CA ILE A 25 -4.12 -16.05 -3.06
C ILE A 25 -3.40 -14.79 -2.58
N VAL A 26 -2.07 -14.82 -2.58
CA VAL A 26 -1.27 -13.59 -2.37
C VAL A 26 -1.16 -12.84 -3.69
N ALA A 27 -1.72 -11.63 -3.75
CA ALA A 27 -1.61 -10.73 -4.90
C ALA A 27 -0.83 -9.48 -4.50
N GLY A 28 0.25 -9.15 -5.21
CA GLY A 28 1.17 -8.08 -4.81
C GLY A 28 2.12 -7.62 -5.91
N SER A 29 3.24 -7.02 -5.51
CA SER A 29 4.31 -6.57 -6.41
C SER A 29 4.78 -7.71 -7.33
N GLU A 30 5.09 -7.39 -8.60
CA GLU A 30 5.56 -8.37 -9.59
C GLU A 30 6.85 -9.07 -9.13
N GLU A 31 7.73 -8.33 -8.47
CA GLU A 31 9.02 -8.80 -7.98
C GLU A 31 8.90 -9.79 -6.81
N LEU A 32 7.72 -9.88 -6.19
CA LEU A 32 7.39 -10.89 -5.18
C LEU A 32 6.58 -12.03 -5.80
N CYS A 33 5.49 -11.68 -6.48
CA CYS A 33 4.46 -12.63 -6.92
C CYS A 33 4.72 -13.22 -8.32
N GLY A 34 5.65 -12.68 -9.11
CA GLY A 34 5.85 -13.00 -10.52
C GLY A 34 4.80 -12.39 -11.46
N THR A 35 3.65 -11.99 -10.94
CA THR A 35 2.59 -11.25 -11.64
C THR A 35 2.09 -10.11 -10.75
N ALA A 36 1.98 -8.90 -11.31
CA ALA A 36 1.50 -7.73 -10.57
C ALA A 36 -0.01 -7.85 -10.24
N TRP A 37 -0.34 -7.90 -8.95
CA TRP A 37 -1.71 -7.79 -8.43
C TRP A 37 -2.74 -8.76 -9.04
N ASP A 38 -2.30 -9.96 -9.46
CA ASP A 38 -3.18 -10.98 -10.03
C ASP A 38 -3.84 -11.82 -8.93
N CYS A 39 -5.13 -11.59 -8.69
CA CYS A 39 -5.91 -12.35 -7.71
C CYS A 39 -6.36 -13.73 -8.19
N THR A 40 -6.01 -14.11 -9.42
CA THR A 40 -6.35 -15.39 -10.03
C THR A 40 -5.13 -16.29 -10.25
N ASP A 41 -3.92 -15.78 -9.98
CA ASP A 41 -2.69 -16.55 -10.12
C ASP A 41 -2.60 -17.67 -9.07
N LEU A 42 -2.96 -18.88 -9.49
CA LEU A 42 -2.91 -20.07 -8.65
C LEU A 42 -1.49 -20.48 -8.27
N ASN A 43 -0.45 -19.95 -8.93
CA ASN A 43 0.92 -20.13 -8.44
C ASN A 43 1.10 -19.48 -7.06
N ASN A 44 0.33 -18.43 -6.77
CA ASN A 44 0.33 -17.71 -5.49
C ASN A 44 -0.78 -18.16 -4.54
N LYS A 45 -1.44 -19.28 -4.83
CA LYS A 45 -2.38 -19.92 -3.92
C LYS A 45 -1.68 -20.26 -2.59
N MET A 46 -2.32 -19.88 -1.50
CA MET A 46 -1.91 -20.22 -0.14
C MET A 46 -2.33 -21.65 0.21
N THR A 47 -1.53 -22.31 1.04
CA THR A 47 -1.77 -23.66 1.57
C THR A 47 -2.53 -23.56 2.89
N ASP A 48 -3.63 -24.31 3.06
CA ASP A 48 -4.31 -24.43 4.35
C ASP A 48 -3.43 -25.17 5.36
N ASN A 49 -3.21 -24.57 6.52
CA ASN A 49 -2.42 -25.15 7.60
C ASN A 49 -3.26 -26.02 8.56
N GLY A 50 -4.59 -26.03 8.40
CA GLY A 50 -5.52 -26.83 9.21
C GLY A 50 -5.86 -26.24 10.58
N ASP A 51 -5.39 -25.03 10.88
CA ASP A 51 -5.60 -24.30 12.14
C ASP A 51 -6.36 -22.97 11.94
N GLY A 52 -6.97 -22.79 10.76
CA GLY A 52 -7.61 -21.53 10.36
C GLY A 52 -6.64 -20.49 9.78
N THR A 53 -5.37 -20.85 9.58
CA THR A 53 -4.39 -20.05 8.86
C THR A 53 -4.00 -20.67 7.53
N TYR A 54 -3.61 -19.82 6.59
CA TYR A 54 -3.13 -20.19 5.26
C TYR A 54 -1.74 -19.62 5.05
N SER A 55 -0.83 -20.35 4.38
CA SER A 55 0.55 -19.89 4.17
C SER A 55 1.01 -19.96 2.72
N LYS A 56 1.84 -19.01 2.30
CA LYS A 56 2.54 -19.02 1.01
C LYS A 56 3.99 -18.63 1.23
N THR A 57 4.91 -19.49 0.77
CA THR A 57 6.34 -19.21 0.79
C THR A 57 6.82 -18.83 -0.61
N PHE A 58 7.51 -17.70 -0.70
CA PHE A 58 8.25 -17.23 -1.86
C PHE A 58 9.74 -17.51 -1.61
N THR A 59 10.37 -18.23 -2.51
CA THR A 59 11.76 -18.66 -2.33
C THR A 59 12.74 -17.64 -2.88
N ASN A 60 13.83 -17.39 -2.16
CA ASN A 60 14.93 -16.52 -2.61
C ASN A 60 14.45 -15.13 -3.11
N VAL A 61 13.56 -14.48 -2.35
CA VAL A 61 13.09 -13.13 -2.63
C VAL A 61 14.29 -12.19 -2.53
N ALA A 62 14.46 -11.32 -3.54
CA ALA A 62 15.61 -10.42 -3.62
C ALA A 62 15.59 -9.36 -2.51
N ALA A 63 16.76 -8.76 -2.23
CA ALA A 63 16.82 -7.61 -1.35
C ALA A 63 16.19 -6.39 -2.05
N MET A 64 15.16 -5.82 -1.44
CA MET A 64 14.40 -4.68 -1.94
C MET A 64 13.58 -4.07 -0.81
N ASN A 65 13.36 -2.76 -0.90
CA ASN A 65 12.43 -2.05 -0.03
C ASN A 65 11.05 -1.93 -0.69
N GLY A 66 10.00 -2.05 0.12
CA GLY A 66 8.64 -1.73 -0.33
C GLY A 66 7.95 -2.84 -1.12
N TYR A 67 8.22 -4.11 -0.84
CA TYR A 67 7.35 -5.18 -1.32
C TYR A 67 5.95 -4.97 -0.78
N GLN A 68 4.95 -5.06 -1.66
CA GLN A 68 3.54 -4.88 -1.30
C GLN A 68 2.73 -6.12 -1.64
N PHE A 69 1.74 -6.44 -0.80
CA PHE A 69 0.75 -7.45 -1.13
C PHE A 69 -0.59 -7.22 -0.41
N LYS A 70 -1.60 -7.94 -0.89
CA LYS A 70 -2.84 -8.26 -0.19
C LYS A 70 -3.11 -9.76 -0.34
N VAL A 71 -3.93 -10.29 0.55
CA VAL A 71 -4.48 -11.64 0.40
C VAL A 71 -5.88 -11.53 -0.18
N THR A 72 -6.15 -12.25 -1.25
CA THR A 72 -7.48 -12.29 -1.86
C THR A 72 -8.19 -13.58 -1.50
N LYS A 73 -9.52 -13.52 -1.35
CA LYS A 73 -10.37 -14.69 -1.16
C LYS A 73 -11.27 -14.85 -2.38
N ASN A 74 -11.20 -16.03 -2.99
CA ASN A 74 -11.95 -16.42 -4.19
C ASN A 74 -11.83 -15.41 -5.34
N GLY A 75 -10.73 -14.65 -5.39
CA GLY A 75 -10.50 -13.59 -6.37
C GLY A 75 -11.36 -12.33 -6.21
N THR A 76 -12.24 -12.25 -5.20
CA THR A 76 -13.25 -11.19 -5.07
C THR A 76 -13.05 -10.28 -3.86
N GLU A 77 -12.66 -10.84 -2.72
CA GLU A 77 -12.41 -10.07 -1.49
C GLU A 77 -10.92 -9.83 -1.31
N TRP A 78 -10.54 -8.67 -0.79
CA TRP A 78 -9.15 -8.24 -0.67
C TRP A 78 -8.83 -7.79 0.76
N TYR A 79 -7.89 -8.46 1.41
CA TYR A 79 -7.49 -8.19 2.78
C TYR A 79 -6.08 -7.61 2.83
N GLY A 80 -5.97 -6.44 3.44
CA GLY A 80 -4.75 -5.65 3.58
C GLY A 80 -4.32 -5.48 5.03
N ASP A 81 -3.71 -4.34 5.34
CA ASP A 81 -3.46 -3.95 6.73
C ASP A 81 -4.76 -3.59 7.48
N GLU A 82 -4.65 -3.14 8.73
CA GLU A 82 -5.82 -2.80 9.57
C GLU A 82 -6.66 -1.63 9.02
N ALA A 83 -6.08 -0.77 8.18
CA ALA A 83 -6.78 0.31 7.48
C ALA A 83 -7.23 -0.10 6.06
N GLY A 84 -6.99 -1.34 5.65
CA GLY A 84 -7.31 -1.85 4.31
C GLY A 84 -6.31 -1.45 3.23
N ASN A 85 -5.16 -0.88 3.58
CA ASN A 85 -4.08 -0.57 2.63
C ASN A 85 -3.29 -1.84 2.28
N ASN A 86 -2.35 -1.70 1.34
CA ASN A 86 -1.43 -2.78 1.00
C ASN A 86 -0.49 -3.06 2.18
N ILE A 87 -0.26 -4.33 2.49
CA ILE A 87 0.75 -4.71 3.48
C ILE A 87 2.11 -4.52 2.84
N THR A 88 2.98 -3.75 3.49
CA THR A 88 4.30 -3.41 2.97
C THR A 88 5.40 -3.97 3.87
N PHE A 89 6.46 -4.52 3.28
CA PHE A 89 7.63 -5.00 4.02
C PHE A 89 8.91 -4.84 3.19
N ASN A 90 10.06 -4.96 3.86
CA ASN A 90 11.37 -4.92 3.23
C ASN A 90 12.02 -6.31 3.31
N VAL A 91 12.88 -6.61 2.33
CA VAL A 91 13.83 -7.71 2.40
C VAL A 91 15.23 -7.10 2.32
N THR A 92 16.01 -7.25 3.39
CA THR A 92 17.34 -6.63 3.52
C THR A 92 18.48 -7.53 3.01
N THR A 93 18.23 -8.82 2.93
CA THR A 93 19.14 -9.82 2.36
C THR A 93 18.28 -10.90 1.74
N ALA A 94 18.66 -11.38 0.56
CA ALA A 94 17.85 -12.35 -0.15
C ALA A 94 17.54 -13.57 0.74
N CYS A 95 16.26 -13.90 0.86
CA CYS A 95 15.79 -14.96 1.76
C CYS A 95 14.46 -15.53 1.29
N ASP A 96 14.07 -16.67 1.87
CA ASP A 96 12.69 -17.14 1.74
C ASP A 96 11.77 -16.24 2.57
N VAL A 97 10.61 -15.89 2.00
CA VAL A 97 9.58 -15.07 2.63
C VAL A 97 8.31 -15.90 2.75
N THR A 98 7.80 -16.07 3.96
CA THR A 98 6.53 -16.76 4.22
C THR A 98 5.49 -15.75 4.67
N ILE A 99 4.40 -15.67 3.91
CA ILE A 99 3.20 -14.91 4.25
C ILE A 99 2.19 -15.88 4.86
N THR A 100 1.69 -15.57 6.05
CA THR A 100 0.62 -16.32 6.72
C THR A 100 -0.60 -15.44 6.90
N PHE A 101 -1.76 -15.93 6.51
CA PHE A 101 -3.05 -15.25 6.63
C PHE A 101 -3.94 -15.99 7.62
N ASN A 102 -4.52 -15.28 8.58
CA ASN A 102 -5.49 -15.84 9.51
C ASN A 102 -6.91 -15.56 9.02
N ALA A 103 -7.63 -16.59 8.57
CA ALA A 103 -8.96 -16.46 7.97
C ALA A 103 -10.08 -16.07 8.97
N THR A 104 -9.78 -16.07 10.28
CA THR A 104 -10.73 -15.64 11.32
C THR A 104 -10.60 -14.14 11.64
N THR A 105 -9.37 -13.64 11.66
CA THR A 105 -9.06 -12.24 12.01
C THR A 105 -8.80 -11.35 10.80
N PHE A 106 -8.64 -11.95 9.62
CA PHE A 106 -8.28 -11.30 8.36
C PHE A 106 -6.95 -10.53 8.42
N LYS A 107 -6.03 -10.95 9.29
CA LYS A 107 -4.70 -10.36 9.45
C LYS A 107 -3.63 -11.26 8.83
N SER A 108 -2.64 -10.64 8.21
CA SER A 108 -1.46 -11.35 7.68
C SER A 108 -0.21 -11.08 8.50
N THR A 109 0.71 -12.05 8.53
CA THR A 109 2.08 -11.89 9.01
C THR A 109 3.05 -12.23 7.89
N VAL A 110 4.25 -11.64 7.94
CA VAL A 110 5.34 -11.91 7.01
C VAL A 110 6.56 -12.31 7.82
N THR A 111 7.20 -13.42 7.46
CA THR A 111 8.41 -13.92 8.13
C THR A 111 9.47 -14.31 7.11
N GLY A 112 10.73 -14.25 7.52
CA GLY A 112 11.90 -14.56 6.70
C GLY A 112 13.17 -14.01 7.36
N SER A 113 14.34 -14.59 7.12
CA SER A 113 15.57 -14.19 7.81
C SER A 113 16.04 -12.77 7.46
N GLY A 114 15.72 -12.29 6.25
CA GLY A 114 15.98 -10.93 5.78
C GLY A 114 14.78 -9.99 5.86
N VAL A 115 13.60 -10.48 6.29
CA VAL A 115 12.36 -9.70 6.35
C VAL A 115 12.45 -8.68 7.48
N GLN A 116 12.13 -7.44 7.16
CA GLN A 116 11.94 -6.37 8.12
C GLN A 116 10.58 -5.73 7.90
N ALA A 117 9.96 -5.26 8.98
CA ALA A 117 8.82 -4.37 8.88
C ALA A 117 9.19 -3.21 7.95
N TYR A 118 8.24 -2.79 7.10
CA TYR A 118 8.45 -1.58 6.33
C TYR A 118 8.61 -0.42 7.30
N VAL A 119 9.85 0.02 7.45
CA VAL A 119 10.14 1.30 8.07
C VAL A 119 10.16 2.28 6.93
N PHE A 120 9.12 3.10 6.84
CA PHE A 120 9.14 4.28 6.00
C PHE A 120 10.27 5.19 6.48
N ASN A 121 11.44 5.05 5.87
CA ASN A 121 12.60 5.85 6.18
C ASN A 121 12.65 7.01 5.19
N VAL A 122 12.56 8.22 5.71
CA VAL A 122 12.67 9.43 4.90
C VAL A 122 14.10 9.90 4.95
N GLU A 123 14.88 9.60 3.91
CA GLU A 123 16.26 10.08 3.77
C GLU A 123 16.28 11.52 3.23
N LYS A 124 15.35 11.85 2.34
CA LYS A 124 15.10 13.21 1.87
C LYS A 124 13.65 13.41 1.45
N VAL A 125 13.15 14.62 1.66
CA VAL A 125 11.88 15.10 1.09
C VAL A 125 12.21 16.17 0.06
N ILE A 126 11.63 16.05 -1.14
CA ILE A 126 11.76 17.01 -2.22
C ILE A 126 10.39 17.68 -2.42
N ALA A 127 10.36 19.01 -2.44
CA ALA A 127 9.17 19.73 -2.89
C ALA A 127 9.11 19.68 -4.42
N VAL A 128 7.99 19.22 -4.98
CA VAL A 128 7.84 18.93 -6.41
C VAL A 128 6.51 19.46 -6.91
N GLY A 129 6.49 20.08 -8.09
CA GLY A 129 5.29 20.73 -8.59
C GLY A 129 5.55 21.46 -9.90
N ASN A 130 4.68 22.41 -10.24
CA ASN A 130 4.76 23.20 -11.47
C ASN A 130 5.83 24.31 -11.41
N GLY A 131 7.08 23.94 -11.12
CA GLY A 131 8.16 24.89 -10.88
C GLY A 131 8.43 25.81 -12.07
N VAL A 132 8.47 27.11 -11.80
CA VAL A 132 8.74 28.15 -12.79
C VAL A 132 9.41 29.36 -12.15
N GLY A 133 10.48 29.86 -12.76
CA GLY A 133 11.22 31.01 -12.24
C GLY A 133 11.71 30.78 -10.81
N ALA A 134 11.23 31.58 -9.86
CA ALA A 134 11.56 31.46 -8.45
C ALA A 134 10.79 30.34 -7.72
N TRP A 135 9.63 29.94 -8.24
CA TRP A 135 8.85 28.84 -7.66
C TRP A 135 9.52 27.50 -7.94
N LEU A 136 9.77 26.70 -6.90
CA LEU A 136 10.46 25.39 -6.98
C LEU A 136 11.77 25.46 -7.76
N ASN A 137 12.47 26.60 -7.67
CA ASN A 137 13.71 26.88 -8.39
C ASN A 137 13.61 26.67 -9.91
N GLY A 138 12.41 26.82 -10.49
CA GLY A 138 12.16 26.62 -11.92
C GLY A 138 12.18 25.17 -12.37
N VAL A 139 12.14 24.20 -11.45
CA VAL A 139 12.17 22.77 -11.76
C VAL A 139 10.76 22.19 -11.77
N ASP A 140 10.34 21.72 -12.94
CA ASP A 140 9.01 21.17 -13.18
C ASP A 140 8.98 19.65 -12.94
N TRP A 141 8.13 19.21 -12.00
CA TRP A 141 7.78 17.81 -11.71
C TRP A 141 8.92 16.79 -11.54
N ASP A 142 10.09 17.20 -11.03
CA ASP A 142 11.22 16.31 -10.78
C ASP A 142 11.31 15.86 -9.29
N PRO A 143 11.03 14.58 -8.97
CA PRO A 143 11.12 14.06 -7.60
C PRO A 143 12.54 13.93 -7.07
N ASN A 144 13.57 14.15 -7.90
CA ASN A 144 14.97 14.07 -7.54
C ASN A 144 15.70 15.42 -7.66
N ALA A 145 14.95 16.53 -7.71
CA ALA A 145 15.48 17.88 -7.76
C ALA A 145 16.17 18.27 -6.44
N ASP A 146 17.48 18.09 -6.34
CA ASP A 146 18.25 18.44 -5.13
C ASP A 146 18.15 19.94 -4.78
N ALA A 147 17.86 20.82 -5.75
CA ALA A 147 17.57 22.24 -5.53
C ALA A 147 16.33 22.48 -4.66
N ASN A 148 15.38 21.53 -4.66
CA ASN A 148 14.14 21.58 -3.88
C ASN A 148 14.15 20.62 -2.68
N LYS A 149 15.34 20.14 -2.27
CA LYS A 149 15.48 19.31 -1.08
C LYS A 149 15.11 20.11 0.15
N MET A 150 14.10 19.64 0.89
CA MET A 150 13.65 20.24 2.14
C MET A 150 14.64 19.93 3.27
N THR A 151 14.73 20.84 4.23
CA THR A 151 15.54 20.69 5.44
C THR A 151 14.70 20.13 6.57
N GLN A 152 15.17 19.08 7.24
CA GLN A 152 14.51 18.58 8.43
C GLN A 152 14.80 19.50 9.62
N VAL A 153 13.77 20.15 10.16
CA VAL A 153 13.88 21.13 11.27
C VAL A 153 13.47 20.55 12.63
N ALA A 154 12.72 19.44 12.64
CA ALA A 154 12.42 18.63 13.82
C ALA A 154 12.16 17.17 13.40
N ASP A 155 11.92 16.27 14.36
CA ASP A 155 11.60 14.87 14.02
C ASP A 155 10.42 14.81 13.05
N LYS A 156 10.68 14.30 11.85
CA LYS A 156 9.76 14.24 10.70
C LYS A 156 9.09 15.56 10.27
N VAL A 157 9.65 16.71 10.65
CA VAL A 157 9.18 18.03 10.18
C VAL A 157 10.19 18.57 9.18
N TYR A 158 9.72 18.87 7.96
CA TYR A 158 10.56 19.32 6.85
C TYR A 158 10.10 20.69 6.37
N GLU A 159 11.06 21.56 6.08
CA GLU A 159 10.81 22.94 5.67
C GLU A 159 11.63 23.31 4.43
N ILE A 160 11.03 24.11 3.54
CA ILE A 160 11.71 24.80 2.45
C ILE A 160 11.07 26.18 2.29
N SER A 161 11.87 27.17 1.93
CA SER A 161 11.42 28.53 1.66
C SER A 161 11.81 28.93 0.24
N PHE A 162 10.93 29.70 -0.40
CA PHE A 162 11.17 30.27 -1.73
C PHE A 162 10.99 31.78 -1.65
N ASP A 163 11.97 32.51 -2.18
CA ASP A 163 11.95 33.98 -2.20
C ASP A 163 11.47 34.50 -3.56
N ASN A 164 10.82 35.66 -3.55
CA ASN A 164 10.39 36.36 -4.77
C ASN A 164 9.47 35.55 -5.70
N VAL A 165 8.65 34.66 -5.13
CA VAL A 165 7.64 33.91 -5.88
C VAL A 165 6.54 34.87 -6.37
N PRO A 166 6.23 34.93 -7.68
CA PRO A 166 5.21 35.83 -8.22
C PRO A 166 3.80 35.60 -7.66
N VAL A 167 2.97 36.63 -7.66
CA VAL A 167 1.53 36.54 -7.31
C VAL A 167 0.69 36.17 -8.53
N GLY A 168 -0.51 35.61 -8.30
CA GLY A 168 -1.51 35.40 -9.35
C GLY A 168 -1.31 34.16 -10.23
N GLU A 169 -0.46 33.22 -9.82
CA GLU A 169 -0.29 31.92 -10.47
C GLU A 169 -1.04 30.83 -9.69
N ASP A 170 -1.47 29.78 -10.40
CA ASP A 170 -2.07 28.57 -9.81
C ASP A 170 -0.95 27.58 -9.43
N TYR A 171 -0.31 27.80 -8.28
CA TYR A 171 0.80 26.96 -7.85
C TYR A 171 0.33 25.59 -7.40
N MET A 172 1.11 24.58 -7.75
CA MET A 172 0.93 23.19 -7.35
C MET A 172 2.19 22.70 -6.65
N VAL A 173 2.01 21.96 -5.55
CA VAL A 173 3.08 21.27 -4.86
C VAL A 173 2.65 19.90 -4.33
N LYS A 174 3.60 18.98 -4.33
CA LYS A 174 3.61 17.70 -3.64
C LYS A 174 4.99 17.50 -3.00
N PHE A 175 5.09 16.49 -2.16
CA PHE A 175 6.33 16.13 -1.48
C PHE A 175 6.70 14.70 -1.87
N ALA A 176 7.74 14.54 -2.67
CA ALA A 176 8.30 13.24 -3.00
C ALA A 176 9.34 12.86 -1.94
N THR A 177 9.43 11.58 -1.60
CA THR A 177 10.48 11.10 -0.70
C THR A 177 11.47 10.21 -1.42
N ASN A 178 12.73 10.29 -0.97
CA ASN A 178 13.85 9.45 -1.44
C ASN A 178 14.10 9.50 -2.96
N GLY A 179 13.77 10.62 -3.61
CA GLY A 179 14.06 10.81 -5.04
C GLY A 179 13.08 10.13 -6.00
N THR A 180 11.97 9.58 -5.50
CA THR A 180 11.00 8.84 -6.32
C THR A 180 9.56 9.23 -5.98
N TRP A 181 8.62 8.83 -6.82
CA TRP A 181 7.20 9.02 -6.56
C TRP A 181 6.55 7.91 -5.71
N THR A 182 7.30 6.87 -5.32
CA THR A 182 6.77 5.70 -4.60
C THR A 182 6.03 6.09 -3.33
N ASP A 183 6.66 6.92 -2.51
CA ASP A 183 6.08 7.49 -1.30
C ASP A 183 6.05 9.01 -1.47
N ASN A 184 4.85 9.54 -1.69
CA ASN A 184 4.65 10.97 -1.87
C ASN A 184 3.46 11.45 -1.05
N PHE A 185 3.46 12.74 -0.76
CA PHE A 185 2.42 13.40 0.02
C PHE A 185 1.91 14.60 -0.74
N GLY A 186 0.61 14.77 -0.68
CA GLY A 186 -0.10 15.94 -1.17
C GLY A 186 -1.12 16.37 -0.13
N GLY A 187 -2.25 16.91 -0.57
CA GLY A 187 -3.31 17.33 0.33
C GLY A 187 -4.06 18.54 -0.23
N PHE A 188 -4.51 19.40 0.67
CA PHE A 188 -5.18 20.65 0.32
C PHE A 188 -4.56 21.80 1.11
N PHE A 189 -4.61 23.00 0.54
CA PHE A 189 -4.22 24.21 1.23
C PHE A 189 -5.45 24.81 1.93
N GLU A 190 -5.43 24.92 3.26
CA GLU A 190 -6.54 25.52 4.01
C GLU A 190 -6.50 27.05 3.95
N ALA A 191 -5.44 27.65 4.51
CA ALA A 191 -5.18 29.09 4.51
C ALA A 191 -3.74 29.38 4.94
N SER A 192 -3.28 30.61 4.71
CA SER A 192 -1.97 31.07 5.20
C SER A 192 -1.88 30.97 6.72
N GLY A 193 -0.80 30.34 7.23
CA GLY A 193 -0.57 30.13 8.66
C GLY A 193 -1.46 29.06 9.32
N LYS A 194 -2.20 28.26 8.53
CA LYS A 194 -2.97 27.12 9.02
C LYS A 194 -2.29 25.81 8.64
N GLU A 195 -2.20 24.91 9.61
CA GLU A 195 -1.76 23.54 9.39
C GLU A 195 -2.83 22.77 8.60
N SER A 196 -2.39 21.88 7.71
CA SER A 196 -3.25 20.97 6.96
C SER A 196 -2.59 19.59 6.93
N ASP A 197 -3.40 18.54 6.82
CA ASP A 197 -2.88 17.17 6.80
C ASP A 197 -2.14 16.86 5.50
N ALA A 198 -0.93 16.32 5.63
CA ALA A 198 -0.22 15.71 4.52
C ALA A 198 -0.84 14.34 4.23
N ILE A 199 -1.44 14.17 3.05
CA ILE A 199 -2.15 12.95 2.68
C ILE A 199 -1.24 12.08 1.80
N TYR A 200 -0.95 10.87 2.28
CA TYR A 200 -0.13 9.88 1.59
C TYR A 200 -0.75 9.47 0.24
N ASN A 201 0.07 9.41 -0.81
CA ASN A 201 -0.30 9.05 -2.18
C ASN A 201 -1.54 9.79 -2.73
N SER A 202 -1.66 11.08 -2.42
CA SER A 202 -2.79 11.93 -2.81
C SER A 202 -2.49 12.90 -3.96
N GLY A 203 -3.46 13.75 -4.30
CA GLY A 203 -3.34 14.77 -5.35
C GLY A 203 -2.48 15.98 -4.97
N ASN A 204 -2.30 16.89 -5.93
CA ASN A 204 -1.52 18.12 -5.73
C ASN A 204 -2.16 19.04 -4.70
N ILE A 205 -1.34 19.66 -3.86
CA ILE A 205 -1.76 20.84 -3.09
C ILE A 205 -1.74 22.01 -4.05
N THR A 206 -2.89 22.66 -4.25
CA THR A 206 -3.01 23.84 -5.10
C THR A 206 -3.28 25.07 -4.25
N PHE A 207 -2.60 26.17 -4.52
CA PHE A 207 -2.78 27.44 -3.83
C PHE A 207 -2.33 28.61 -4.70
N ASN A 208 -2.84 29.80 -4.40
CA ASN A 208 -2.46 31.03 -5.09
C ASN A 208 -1.81 31.98 -4.09
N LEU A 209 -0.79 32.70 -4.52
CA LEU A 209 -0.23 33.79 -3.73
C LEU A 209 -1.01 35.07 -4.00
N GLU A 210 -1.60 35.60 -2.94
CA GLU A 210 -2.19 36.93 -2.96
C GLU A 210 -1.13 37.97 -2.59
N LYS A 211 -1.27 39.18 -3.16
CA LYS A 211 -0.41 40.30 -2.80
C LYS A 211 -0.61 40.59 -1.30
N ALA A 212 0.49 40.67 -0.54
CA ALA A 212 0.44 41.11 0.86
C ALA A 212 -0.40 42.40 0.95
N GLY A 213 -1.47 42.32 1.75
CA GLY A 213 -2.69 43.08 1.54
C GLY A 213 -2.52 44.57 1.19
N THR A 214 -3.25 45.02 0.19
CA THR A 214 -4.02 46.25 0.36
C THR A 214 -5.19 45.89 1.28
N VAL A 215 -5.06 46.22 2.56
CA VAL A 215 -6.20 46.37 3.47
C VAL A 215 -6.97 47.63 3.07
#